data_AF-A0A950XVL1-F1
#
_entry.id   AF-A0A950XVL1-F1
#
_cell.length_a   1.000
_cell.length_b   1.000
_cell.length_c   1.000
_cell.angle_alpha   90.00
_cell.angle_beta   90.00
_cell.angle_gamma   90.00
#
_symmetry.space_group_name_H-M   'P 1'
#
loop_
_entity.id
_entity.type
_entity.pdbx_description
1 polymer ?
#
loop_
_entity_poly.entity_id
_entity_poly.type
_entity_poly.pdbx_seq_one_letter_code
_entity_poly.pdbx_strand_id
1 'polypeptide(L)'
;MAASESISINSNACAELTFDFYPLRFRFVADRPIHFAAGESANLLRGKFGKALLRQSPEAYRRLFAPSASSGPSGLHDPPRPFVLRAAHLDGVRVQTGEAFEIGINLFEMDQAMIDPVASAIRGAVHAPFVALKGAQPVRLSLAAASRPIRKVRVQFVTPTELKGVGQDAILRRVANPPSHADMPALREWQSRAGWQPAPRFPVLFSRIRDRVSTLRSLYGAGPLPIEFKAMAERAESVQMMRCDLDHIEAERVSRRTGQRHSLGGFIGVAEYEGDLAEFVTYLEAARWTGVGRQTVWGKGEIAWEEI
;
A
#
# COMPACT_ATOMS: atom_id res chain seq x y z
N MET A 1 9.95 26.02 56.41
CA MET A 1 9.68 27.10 55.45
C MET A 1 10.84 27.13 54.47
N ALA A 2 10.89 26.15 53.57
CA ALA A 2 10.26 26.13 52.24
C ALA A 2 11.25 26.65 51.19
N ALA A 3 12.15 25.75 50.77
CA ALA A 3 12.89 25.87 49.54
C ALA A 3 11.93 25.62 48.38
N SER A 4 11.83 26.59 47.48
CA SER A 4 11.04 26.54 46.26
C SER A 4 11.76 25.71 45.21
N GLU A 5 11.40 24.43 45.11
CA GLU A 5 11.72 23.60 43.95
C GLU A 5 10.75 23.93 42.82
N SER A 6 11.28 24.60 41.79
CA SER A 6 10.72 24.66 40.45
C SER A 6 10.74 23.27 39.84
N ILE A 7 9.60 22.58 39.87
CA ILE A 7 9.39 21.33 39.12
C ILE A 7 8.67 21.67 37.82
N SER A 8 9.52 21.78 36.80
CA SER A 8 9.31 21.43 35.39
C SER A 8 7.88 21.11 34.98
N ILE A 9 7.33 21.99 34.16
CA ILE A 9 6.22 21.73 33.24
C ILE A 9 6.57 20.45 32.47
N ASN A 10 5.90 19.35 32.81
CA ASN A 10 5.87 18.16 31.97
C ASN A 10 5.15 18.54 30.67
N SER A 11 5.93 19.05 29.73
CA SER A 11 5.62 19.00 28.31
C SER A 11 5.63 17.53 27.92
N ASN A 12 4.52 16.85 28.18
CA ASN A 12 4.10 15.74 27.33
C ASN A 12 3.87 16.36 25.94
N ALA A 13 4.96 16.54 25.20
CA ALA A 13 4.91 16.74 23.77
C ALA A 13 4.13 15.54 23.25
N CYS A 14 2.87 15.78 22.88
CA CYS A 14 2.04 14.80 22.20
C CYS A 14 2.88 14.30 21.03
N ALA A 15 3.36 13.05 21.12
CA ALA A 15 4.24 12.50 20.10
C ALA A 15 3.56 12.71 18.75
N GLU A 16 4.18 13.49 17.88
CA GLU A 16 3.57 13.97 16.65
C GLU A 16 3.02 12.76 15.87
N LEU A 17 1.72 12.80 15.52
CA LEU A 17 1.06 11.70 14.86
C LEU A 17 1.54 11.64 13.40
N THR A 18 2.66 10.94 13.16
CA THR A 18 3.31 10.91 11.84
C THR A 18 3.44 9.51 11.25
N PHE A 19 3.66 9.46 9.93
CA PHE A 19 4.08 8.29 9.19
C PHE A 19 5.30 8.64 8.34
N ASP A 20 6.42 7.98 8.65
CA ASP A 20 7.74 8.31 8.09
C ASP A 20 8.21 7.18 7.15
N PHE A 21 8.93 7.52 6.08
CA PHE A 21 9.49 6.56 5.11
C PHE A 21 10.58 7.19 4.25
N TYR A 22 11.37 6.37 3.54
CA TYR A 22 12.36 6.82 2.55
C TYR A 22 11.85 6.59 1.11
N PRO A 23 11.61 7.63 0.30
CA PRO A 23 11.23 7.51 -1.10
C PRO A 23 12.47 7.37 -2.00
N LEU A 24 13.20 6.27 -1.87
CA LEU A 24 14.41 6.00 -2.66
C LEU A 24 14.08 6.01 -4.17
N ARG A 25 14.80 6.82 -4.95
CA ARG A 25 14.68 6.93 -6.41
C ARG A 25 16.03 6.69 -7.06
N PHE A 26 16.14 5.57 -7.76
CA PHE A 26 17.37 5.10 -8.42
C PHE A 26 17.32 5.47 -9.89
N ARG A 27 18.20 6.38 -10.32
CA ARG A 27 18.32 6.78 -11.71
C ARG A 27 19.42 6.00 -12.39
N PHE A 28 19.11 5.47 -13.57
CA PHE A 28 20.02 4.75 -14.44
C PHE A 28 20.03 5.39 -15.83
N VAL A 29 21.07 5.13 -16.61
CA VAL A 29 21.13 5.42 -18.04
C VAL A 29 21.34 4.11 -18.77
N ALA A 30 20.57 3.88 -19.83
CA ALA A 30 20.70 2.66 -20.63
C ALA A 30 21.98 2.71 -21.48
N ASP A 31 22.85 1.72 -21.34
CA ASP A 31 24.04 1.51 -22.19
C ASP A 31 23.73 0.68 -23.44
N ARG A 32 22.54 0.10 -23.50
CA ARG A 32 21.96 -0.66 -24.61
C ARG A 32 20.44 -0.54 -24.55
N PRO A 33 19.70 -0.85 -25.63
CA PRO A 33 18.25 -0.85 -25.58
C PRO A 33 17.70 -1.80 -24.51
N ILE A 34 16.78 -1.31 -23.68
CA ILE A 34 16.11 -2.07 -22.63
C ILE A 34 14.61 -2.08 -22.93
N HIS A 35 14.02 -3.28 -22.95
CA HIS A 35 12.58 -3.45 -23.07
C HIS A 35 12.01 -3.95 -21.75
N PHE A 36 11.12 -3.16 -21.17
CA PHE A 36 10.34 -3.53 -20.00
C PHE A 36 9.02 -4.15 -20.49
N ALA A 37 8.88 -5.47 -20.37
CA ALA A 37 7.66 -6.14 -20.77
C ALA A 37 6.48 -5.67 -19.90
N ALA A 38 5.32 -5.46 -20.54
CA ALA A 38 4.12 -4.99 -19.87
C ALA A 38 3.72 -5.93 -18.72
N GLY A 39 3.51 -5.36 -17.52
CA GLY A 39 3.12 -6.08 -16.31
C GLY A 39 4.22 -6.92 -15.65
N GLU A 40 5.46 -6.91 -16.17
CA GLU A 40 6.55 -7.74 -15.66
C GLU A 40 7.61 -6.95 -14.89
N SER A 41 7.67 -5.62 -15.01
CA SER A 41 8.79 -4.81 -14.50
C SER A 41 9.00 -5.03 -13.00
N ALA A 42 7.93 -4.90 -12.22
CA ALA A 42 7.98 -5.10 -10.77
C ALA A 42 8.32 -6.55 -10.38
N ASN A 43 7.85 -7.54 -11.14
CA ASN A 43 8.11 -8.96 -10.87
C ASN A 43 9.59 -9.30 -11.08
N LEU A 44 10.15 -8.90 -12.21
CA LEU A 44 11.55 -9.12 -12.55
C LEU A 44 12.47 -8.37 -11.58
N LEU A 45 12.15 -7.10 -11.30
CA LEU A 45 12.91 -6.27 -10.38
C LEU A 45 12.91 -6.85 -8.97
N ARG A 46 11.74 -7.20 -8.42
CA ARG A 46 11.64 -7.81 -7.08
C ARG A 46 12.48 -9.07 -6.96
N GLY A 47 12.42 -9.95 -7.97
CA GLY A 47 13.18 -11.19 -7.98
C GLY A 47 14.69 -10.98 -7.97
N LYS A 48 15.18 -10.05 -8.82
CA LYS A 48 16.61 -9.71 -8.88
C LYS A 48 17.07 -8.98 -7.63
N PHE A 49 16.29 -8.01 -7.15
CA PHE A 49 16.52 -7.28 -5.91
C PHE A 49 16.65 -8.23 -4.71
N GLY A 50 15.68 -9.14 -4.53
CA GLY A 50 15.72 -10.11 -3.44
C GLY A 50 16.94 -11.04 -3.51
N LYS A 51 17.30 -11.54 -4.70
CA LYS A 51 18.50 -12.38 -4.88
C LYS A 51 19.79 -11.61 -4.61
N ALA A 52 19.89 -10.36 -5.06
CA ALA A 52 21.04 -9.51 -4.83
C ALA A 52 21.19 -9.21 -3.33
N LEU A 53 20.09 -8.85 -2.67
CA LEU A 53 20.07 -8.55 -1.24
C LEU A 53 20.43 -9.79 -0.41
N LEU A 54 19.89 -10.97 -0.74
CA LEU A 54 20.24 -12.22 -0.05
C LEU A 54 21.74 -12.54 -0.14
N ARG A 55 22.37 -12.28 -1.29
CA ARG A 55 23.80 -12.52 -1.49
C ARG A 55 24.68 -11.52 -0.73
N GLN A 56 24.27 -10.26 -0.71
CA GLN A 56 25.08 -9.15 -0.17
C GLN A 56 24.87 -8.97 1.34
N SER A 57 23.64 -9.12 1.82
CA SER A 57 23.26 -8.99 3.24
C SER A 57 22.06 -9.91 3.55
N PRO A 58 22.32 -11.16 3.99
CA PRO A 58 21.27 -12.10 4.41
C PRO A 58 20.38 -11.57 5.54
N GLU A 59 20.92 -10.71 6.41
CA GLU A 59 20.16 -10.05 7.47
C GLU A 59 19.16 -9.05 6.92
N ALA A 60 19.60 -8.13 6.05
CA ALA A 60 18.71 -7.19 5.37
C ALA A 60 17.63 -7.93 4.56
N TYR A 61 18.00 -9.05 3.91
CA TYR A 61 17.03 -9.90 3.22
C TYR A 61 15.97 -10.47 4.16
N ARG A 62 16.37 -11.04 5.32
CA ARG A 62 15.40 -11.54 6.31
C ARG A 62 14.47 -10.42 6.76
N ARG A 63 15.01 -9.23 7.05
CA ARG A 63 14.21 -8.09 7.48
C ARG A 63 13.19 -7.61 6.43
N LEU A 64 13.60 -7.53 5.15
CA LEU A 64 12.77 -6.94 4.09
C LEU A 64 11.88 -7.96 3.35
N PHE A 65 12.34 -9.19 3.13
CA PHE A 65 11.65 -10.18 2.29
C PHE A 65 11.02 -11.32 3.08
N ALA A 66 11.60 -11.70 4.21
CA ALA A 66 11.13 -12.79 5.05
C ALA A 66 11.00 -12.36 6.53
N PRO A 67 10.29 -11.24 6.82
CA PRO A 67 10.12 -10.80 8.19
C PRO A 67 9.36 -11.87 8.98
N SER A 68 9.78 -12.09 10.23
CA SER A 68 9.06 -12.92 11.18
C SER A 68 8.77 -12.10 12.43
N ALA A 69 7.57 -12.28 12.99
CA ALA A 69 7.23 -11.77 14.31
C ALA A 69 7.30 -12.94 15.29
N SER A 70 8.07 -12.79 16.37
CA SER A 70 8.19 -13.79 17.45
C SER A 70 6.98 -13.78 18.40
N SER A 71 6.15 -12.73 18.37
CA SER A 71 4.96 -12.56 19.18
C SER A 71 3.88 -11.74 18.45
N GLY A 72 2.61 -12.00 18.75
CA GLY A 72 1.45 -11.28 18.21
C GLY A 72 0.23 -12.18 17.94
N PRO A 73 -0.98 -11.61 17.77
CA PRO A 73 -2.17 -12.37 17.38
C PRO A 73 -1.96 -13.12 16.05
N SER A 74 -2.60 -14.28 15.90
CA SER A 74 -2.37 -15.29 14.82
C SER A 74 -2.46 -14.78 13.37
N GLY A 75 -2.95 -13.55 13.15
CA GLY A 75 -2.94 -12.87 11.85
C GLY A 75 -1.59 -12.24 11.43
N LEU A 76 -0.59 -12.21 12.32
CA LEU A 76 0.73 -11.57 12.08
C LEU A 76 1.88 -12.56 11.78
N HIS A 77 1.57 -13.83 11.46
CA HIS A 77 2.60 -14.83 11.13
C HIS A 77 3.40 -14.50 9.85
N ASP A 78 2.88 -13.66 8.94
CA ASP A 78 3.59 -13.13 7.77
C ASP A 78 3.44 -11.59 7.72
N PRO A 79 4.29 -10.84 8.43
CA PRO A 79 4.26 -9.37 8.44
C PRO A 79 4.32 -8.75 7.04
N PRO A 80 3.73 -7.56 6.83
CA PRO A 80 3.87 -6.86 5.56
C PRO A 80 5.34 -6.50 5.33
N ARG A 81 5.84 -6.78 4.13
CA ARG A 81 7.20 -6.38 3.77
C ARG A 81 7.28 -4.85 3.79
N PRO A 82 8.32 -4.24 4.39
CA PRO A 82 8.40 -2.81 4.63
C PRO A 82 8.90 -2.05 3.40
N PHE A 83 8.45 -2.43 2.20
CA PHE A 83 8.75 -1.67 1.00
C PHE A 83 7.69 -1.85 -0.09
N VAL A 84 7.65 -0.88 -1.01
CA VAL A 84 6.85 -0.89 -2.24
C VAL A 84 7.75 -0.53 -3.41
N LEU A 85 7.77 -1.36 -4.45
CA LEU A 85 8.44 -1.02 -5.71
C LEU A 85 7.59 -0.01 -6.50
N ARG A 86 8.24 0.99 -7.10
CA ARG A 86 7.64 1.95 -8.03
C ARG A 86 8.31 1.81 -9.38
N ALA A 87 7.71 0.97 -10.21
CA ALA A 87 8.20 0.63 -11.55
C ALA A 87 7.06 0.44 -12.56
N ALA A 88 5.80 0.71 -12.20
CA ALA A 88 4.65 0.53 -13.08
C ALA A 88 4.73 1.45 -14.32
N HIS A 89 5.32 2.64 -14.17
CA HIS A 89 5.58 3.56 -15.28
C HIS A 89 6.59 3.03 -16.30
N LEU A 90 7.31 1.95 -15.99
CA LEU A 90 8.22 1.29 -16.93
C LEU A 90 7.50 0.17 -17.70
N ASP A 91 6.32 -0.30 -17.27
CA ASP A 91 5.66 -1.40 -17.94
C ASP A 91 5.30 -1.06 -19.40
N GLY A 92 5.79 -1.86 -20.34
CA GLY A 92 5.62 -1.65 -21.79
C GLY A 92 6.59 -0.64 -22.41
N VAL A 93 7.46 -0.01 -21.61
CA VAL A 93 8.38 1.03 -22.08
C VAL A 93 9.63 0.42 -22.72
N ARG A 94 10.08 1.05 -23.81
CA ARG A 94 11.38 0.78 -24.44
C ARG A 94 12.29 1.97 -24.18
N VAL A 95 13.41 1.74 -23.50
CA VAL A 95 14.43 2.74 -23.22
C VAL A 95 15.59 2.53 -24.19
N GLN A 96 15.92 3.55 -24.96
CA GLN A 96 17.03 3.54 -25.94
C GLN A 96 18.37 3.79 -25.25
N THR A 97 19.47 3.45 -25.92
CA THR A 97 20.82 3.77 -25.45
C THR A 97 20.96 5.28 -25.21
N GLY A 98 21.54 5.65 -24.07
CA GLY A 98 21.71 7.04 -23.63
C GLY A 98 20.49 7.61 -22.88
N GLU A 99 19.31 6.99 -22.98
CA GLU A 99 18.14 7.45 -22.25
C GLU A 99 18.20 7.06 -20.77
N ALA A 100 17.70 7.97 -19.93
CA ALA A 100 17.62 7.74 -18.50
C ALA A 100 16.27 7.14 -18.11
N PHE A 101 16.29 6.26 -17.12
CA PHE A 101 15.09 5.70 -16.51
C PHE A 101 15.24 5.64 -14.99
N GLU A 102 14.10 5.56 -14.30
CA GLU A 102 14.06 5.59 -12.84
C GLU A 102 13.31 4.37 -12.30
N ILE A 103 13.88 3.78 -11.25
CA ILE A 103 13.24 2.74 -10.44
C ILE A 103 13.09 3.30 -9.02
N GLY A 104 11.89 3.28 -8.48
CA GLY A 104 11.62 3.73 -7.11
C GLY A 104 11.42 2.59 -6.12
N ILE A 105 11.78 2.85 -4.87
CA ILE A 105 11.39 2.07 -3.70
C ILE A 105 10.89 3.04 -2.63
N ASN A 106 9.68 2.82 -2.13
CA ASN A 106 9.28 3.43 -0.88
C ASN A 106 9.64 2.45 0.23
N LEU A 107 10.61 2.79 1.07
CA LEU A 107 11.11 1.95 2.17
C LEU A 107 10.53 2.45 3.50
N PHE A 108 9.87 1.57 4.24
CA PHE A 108 9.22 1.85 5.53
C PHE A 108 10.05 1.35 6.72
N GLU A 109 11.16 0.66 6.47
CA GLU A 109 12.17 0.34 7.49
C GLU A 109 12.94 1.62 7.82
N MET A 110 12.76 2.11 9.06
CA MET A 110 13.29 3.40 9.48
C MET A 110 14.72 3.34 10.02
N ASP A 111 15.29 2.15 10.22
CA ASP A 111 16.72 2.01 10.44
C ASP A 111 17.51 2.51 9.23
N GLN A 112 18.22 3.63 9.38
CA GLN A 112 19.00 4.25 8.32
C GLN A 112 20.10 3.33 7.78
N ALA A 113 20.61 2.38 8.58
CA ALA A 113 21.60 1.41 8.14
C ALA A 113 21.08 0.49 7.02
N MET A 114 19.76 0.43 6.81
CA MET A 114 19.15 -0.37 5.75
C MET A 114 19.20 0.28 4.37
N ILE A 115 19.50 1.58 4.27
CA ILE A 115 19.56 2.30 2.99
C ILE A 115 20.68 1.74 2.10
N ASP A 116 21.89 1.56 2.65
CA ASP A 116 23.05 1.14 1.88
C ASP A 116 22.92 -0.30 1.32
N PRO A 117 22.49 -1.32 2.10
CA PRO A 117 22.20 -2.65 1.57
C PRO A 117 21.13 -2.63 0.47
N VAL A 118 20.05 -1.86 0.64
CA VAL A 118 18.99 -1.72 -0.36
C VAL A 118 19.54 -1.08 -1.64
N ALA A 119 20.30 0.00 -1.50
CA ALA A 119 20.87 0.72 -2.63
C ALA A 119 21.89 -0.12 -3.39
N SER A 120 22.76 -0.84 -2.69
CA SER A 120 23.71 -1.79 -3.28
C SER A 120 22.98 -2.92 -4.02
N ALA A 121 21.94 -3.50 -3.42
CA ALA A 121 21.18 -4.58 -4.03
C ALA A 121 20.43 -4.14 -5.29
N ILE A 122 19.86 -2.92 -5.33
CA ILE A 122 19.19 -2.40 -6.52
C ILE A 122 20.19 -2.09 -7.63
N ARG A 123 21.32 -1.46 -7.32
CA ARG A 123 22.40 -1.23 -8.30
C ARG A 123 22.88 -2.54 -8.92
N GLY A 124 23.01 -3.61 -8.12
CA GLY A 124 23.38 -4.94 -8.62
C GLY A 124 22.26 -5.71 -9.34
N ALA A 125 20.99 -5.32 -9.13
CA ALA A 125 19.83 -5.97 -9.75
C ALA A 125 19.51 -5.45 -11.16
N VAL A 126 19.99 -4.24 -11.49
CA VAL A 126 19.72 -3.55 -12.75
C VAL A 126 20.99 -3.56 -13.61
N HIS A 127 20.91 -4.14 -14.80
CA HIS A 127 22.03 -4.21 -15.73
C HIS A 127 22.07 -2.95 -16.61
N ALA A 128 22.33 -1.80 -15.98
CA ALA A 128 22.52 -0.51 -16.62
C ALA A 128 23.41 0.37 -15.72
N PRO A 129 24.21 1.31 -16.29
CA PRO A 129 24.94 2.30 -15.53
C PRO A 129 24.06 3.07 -14.53
N PHE A 130 24.49 3.09 -13.27
CA PHE A 130 23.85 3.85 -12.21
C PHE A 130 24.31 5.31 -12.26
N VAL A 131 23.36 6.24 -12.13
CA VAL A 131 23.62 7.68 -12.17
C VAL A 131 23.54 8.30 -10.79
N ALA A 132 22.42 8.13 -10.10
CA ALA A 132 22.17 8.80 -8.83
C ALA A 132 21.08 8.11 -7.99
N LEU A 133 21.17 8.29 -6.67
CA LEU A 133 20.12 7.95 -5.71
C LEU A 133 19.59 9.25 -5.11
N LYS A 134 18.27 9.46 -5.19
CA LYS A 134 17.56 10.54 -4.47
C LYS A 134 16.64 9.93 -3.41
N GLY A 135 16.22 10.74 -2.42
CA GLY A 135 15.23 10.34 -1.42
C GLY A 135 15.76 9.47 -0.28
N ALA A 136 17.07 9.52 -0.01
CA ALA A 136 17.71 8.88 1.15
C ALA A 136 17.53 9.67 2.47
N GLN A 137 16.77 10.78 2.43
CA GLN A 137 16.29 11.48 3.62
C GLN A 137 14.84 11.06 3.90
N PRO A 138 14.44 10.91 5.16
CA PRO A 138 13.10 10.47 5.49
C PRO A 138 12.09 11.57 5.16
N VAL A 139 10.99 11.18 4.53
CA VAL A 139 9.78 11.99 4.43
C VAL A 139 8.94 11.72 5.67
N ARG A 140 8.49 12.79 6.33
CA ARG A 140 7.57 12.75 7.47
C ARG A 140 6.21 13.26 7.03
N LEU A 141 5.20 12.39 7.06
CA LEU A 141 3.82 12.76 6.81
C LEU A 141 3.08 12.94 8.12
N SER A 142 2.40 14.07 8.30
CA SER A 142 1.42 14.20 9.38
C SER A 142 0.18 13.36 9.06
N LEU A 143 -0.29 12.61 10.05
CA LEU A 143 -1.57 11.89 10.04
C LEU A 143 -2.64 12.61 10.89
N ALA A 144 -2.35 13.80 11.42
CA ALA A 144 -3.35 14.63 12.06
C ALA A 144 -4.46 15.01 11.06
N ALA A 145 -5.67 15.30 11.55
CA ALA A 145 -6.73 15.77 10.67
C ALA A 145 -6.32 17.09 9.99
N ALA A 146 -6.73 17.27 8.73
CA ALA A 146 -6.55 18.52 8.03
C ALA A 146 -7.20 19.67 8.82
N SER A 147 -6.53 20.82 8.89
CA SER A 147 -7.01 21.98 9.65
C SER A 147 -8.26 22.64 9.06
N ARG A 148 -8.54 22.36 7.78
CA ARG A 148 -9.71 22.86 7.05
C ARG A 148 -10.69 21.72 6.79
N PRO A 149 -12.01 22.01 6.73
CA PRO A 149 -12.99 21.04 6.27
C PRO A 149 -12.67 20.57 4.85
N ILE A 150 -12.80 19.27 4.62
CA ILE A 150 -12.74 18.64 3.30
C ILE A 150 -14.01 17.81 3.17
N ARG A 151 -14.80 18.06 2.13
CA ARG A 151 -16.14 17.49 1.98
C ARG A 151 -16.28 16.51 0.84
N LYS A 152 -15.49 16.67 -0.21
CA LYS A 152 -15.49 15.78 -1.37
C LYS A 152 -14.08 15.47 -1.79
N VAL A 153 -13.82 14.21 -2.11
CA VAL A 153 -12.54 13.78 -2.68
C VAL A 153 -12.76 12.81 -3.81
N ARG A 154 -11.88 12.89 -4.80
CA ARG A 154 -11.71 11.88 -5.83
C ARG A 154 -10.51 11.03 -5.48
N VAL A 155 -10.66 9.70 -5.52
CA VAL A 155 -9.57 8.74 -5.43
C VAL A 155 -9.42 8.05 -6.77
N GLN A 156 -8.22 8.12 -7.34
CA GLN A 156 -7.83 7.39 -8.54
C GLN A 156 -7.03 6.15 -8.14
N PHE A 157 -7.48 4.98 -8.56
CA PHE A 157 -6.75 3.72 -8.46
C PHE A 157 -5.85 3.59 -9.70
N VAL A 158 -4.57 3.92 -9.52
CA VAL A 158 -3.58 4.06 -10.60
C VAL A 158 -3.07 2.69 -11.06
N THR A 159 -2.83 1.77 -10.12
CA THR A 159 -2.42 0.40 -10.44
C THR A 159 -3.47 -0.60 -9.91
N PRO A 160 -3.54 -1.83 -10.48
CA PRO A 160 -4.55 -2.81 -10.12
C PRO A 160 -4.68 -2.98 -8.61
N THR A 161 -5.89 -2.76 -8.09
CA THR A 161 -6.20 -2.80 -6.66
C THR A 161 -7.15 -3.95 -6.35
N GLU A 162 -6.83 -4.71 -5.30
CA GLU A 162 -7.70 -5.77 -4.75
C GLU A 162 -7.96 -5.48 -3.26
N LEU A 163 -9.21 -5.18 -2.92
CA LEU A 163 -9.64 -4.98 -1.53
C LEU A 163 -10.35 -6.25 -1.04
N LYS A 164 -9.82 -6.93 -0.02
CA LYS A 164 -10.58 -8.01 0.65
C LYS A 164 -11.76 -7.43 1.43
N GLY A 165 -12.89 -8.13 1.45
CA GLY A 165 -14.08 -7.77 2.24
C GLY A 165 -15.26 -7.27 1.41
N VAL A 166 -15.03 -6.93 0.15
CA VAL A 166 -16.08 -6.47 -0.75
C VAL A 166 -16.83 -7.69 -1.35
N GLY A 167 -17.34 -8.55 -0.47
CA GLY A 167 -18.07 -9.79 -0.79
C GLY A 167 -18.37 -10.72 0.36
N GLN A 168 -17.67 -10.60 1.48
CA GLN A 168 -17.95 -11.42 2.67
C GLN A 168 -18.96 -10.75 3.62
N ASP A 169 -19.00 -9.42 3.71
CA ASP A 169 -19.93 -8.73 4.61
C ASP A 169 -21.40 -8.83 4.14
N ALA A 170 -21.65 -8.92 2.83
CA ALA A 170 -23.00 -9.12 2.29
C ALA A 170 -23.52 -10.56 2.53
N ILE A 171 -22.62 -11.55 2.54
CA ILE A 171 -22.95 -12.95 2.80
C ILE A 171 -23.16 -13.16 4.31
N LEU A 172 -22.28 -12.64 5.16
CA LEU A 172 -22.40 -12.79 6.61
C LEU A 172 -23.61 -12.04 7.19
N ARG A 173 -24.02 -10.89 6.62
CA ARG A 173 -25.27 -10.20 7.02
C ARG A 173 -26.54 -10.91 6.57
N ARG A 174 -26.50 -11.76 5.51
CA ARG A 174 -27.68 -12.53 5.04
C ARG A 174 -27.77 -13.94 5.60
N VAL A 175 -26.67 -14.53 6.10
CA VAL A 175 -26.72 -15.82 6.82
C VAL A 175 -27.46 -15.71 8.16
N ALA A 176 -27.59 -14.50 8.73
CA ALA A 176 -28.39 -14.26 9.92
C ALA A 176 -29.92 -14.34 9.67
N ASN A 177 -30.38 -14.35 8.41
CA ASN A 177 -31.80 -14.51 8.07
C ASN A 177 -31.95 -15.11 6.65
N PRO A 178 -31.94 -16.45 6.49
CA PRO A 178 -32.02 -17.08 5.18
C PRO A 178 -33.44 -16.97 4.57
N PRO A 179 -33.59 -16.65 3.27
CA PRO A 179 -34.88 -16.72 2.59
C PRO A 179 -35.36 -18.18 2.48
N SER A 180 -36.67 -18.37 2.43
CA SER A 180 -37.31 -19.69 2.40
C SER A 180 -36.92 -20.48 1.14
N HIS A 181 -37.00 -21.82 1.18
CA HIS A 181 -36.64 -22.72 0.08
C HIS A 181 -37.35 -22.44 -1.27
N ALA A 182 -38.42 -21.64 -1.28
CA ALA A 182 -39.15 -21.24 -2.48
C ALA A 182 -38.39 -20.24 -3.38
N ASP A 183 -37.40 -19.50 -2.85
CA ASP A 183 -36.70 -18.43 -3.58
C ASP A 183 -35.37 -18.88 -4.24
N MET A 184 -35.01 -20.16 -4.10
CA MET A 184 -33.74 -20.73 -4.59
C MET A 184 -33.50 -20.65 -6.11
N PRO A 185 -34.50 -20.77 -7.00
CA PRO A 185 -34.29 -20.63 -8.45
C PRO A 185 -33.90 -19.21 -8.86
N ALA A 186 -34.47 -18.18 -8.20
CA ALA A 186 -34.17 -16.77 -8.47
C ALA A 186 -32.72 -16.41 -8.08
N LEU A 187 -32.14 -17.09 -7.09
CA LEU A 187 -30.77 -16.87 -6.61
C LEU A 187 -29.69 -17.33 -7.62
N ARG A 188 -29.93 -18.43 -8.33
CA ARG A 188 -29.01 -18.93 -9.37
C ARG A 188 -29.06 -18.08 -10.64
N GLU A 189 -30.23 -17.57 -10.99
CA GLU A 189 -30.38 -16.62 -12.10
C GLU A 189 -29.80 -15.24 -11.75
N TRP A 190 -29.94 -14.76 -10.50
CA TRP A 190 -29.31 -13.54 -9.98
C TRP A 190 -27.78 -13.57 -10.01
N GLN A 191 -27.17 -14.71 -9.69
CA GLN A 191 -25.71 -14.89 -9.77
C GLN A 191 -25.19 -14.83 -11.21
N SER A 192 -26.03 -15.11 -12.20
CA SER A 192 -25.65 -15.14 -13.62
C SER A 192 -25.89 -13.83 -14.38
N ARG A 193 -26.83 -12.97 -13.91
CA ARG A 193 -27.26 -11.75 -14.63
C ARG A 193 -26.68 -10.44 -14.08
N ALA A 194 -26.07 -10.45 -12.90
CA ALA A 194 -25.33 -9.30 -12.37
C ALA A 194 -23.87 -9.69 -12.17
N GLY A 195 -22.98 -9.16 -13.01
CA GLY A 195 -21.55 -9.13 -12.71
C GLY A 195 -21.36 -8.41 -11.38
N TRP A 196 -21.20 -9.18 -10.31
CA TRP A 196 -21.11 -8.69 -8.94
C TRP A 196 -19.78 -7.95 -8.82
N GLN A 197 -19.77 -6.65 -9.10
CA GLN A 197 -18.59 -5.81 -9.04
C GLN A 197 -18.58 -5.10 -7.69
N PRO A 198 -17.69 -5.51 -6.78
CA PRO A 198 -17.74 -4.99 -5.45
C PRO A 198 -17.06 -3.61 -5.41
N ALA A 199 -17.88 -2.54 -5.39
CA ALA A 199 -17.41 -1.16 -5.39
C ALA A 199 -16.60 -0.82 -4.13
N PRO A 200 -15.51 -0.02 -4.23
CA PRO A 200 -14.61 0.30 -3.12
C PRO A 200 -15.25 1.29 -2.14
N ARG A 201 -16.26 0.87 -1.38
CA ARG A 201 -16.89 1.70 -0.35
C ARG A 201 -15.83 2.30 0.57
N PHE A 202 -16.01 3.57 0.93
CA PHE A 202 -15.04 4.31 1.73
C PHE A 202 -14.59 3.59 3.02
N PRO A 203 -15.48 3.03 3.88
CA PRO A 203 -15.04 2.31 5.08
C PRO A 203 -14.17 1.07 4.76
N VAL A 204 -14.43 0.40 3.63
CA VAL A 204 -13.61 -0.74 3.18
C VAL A 204 -12.24 -0.25 2.70
N LEU A 205 -12.19 0.78 1.87
CA LEU A 205 -10.93 1.39 1.42
C LEU A 205 -10.11 1.87 2.62
N PHE A 206 -10.73 2.66 3.49
CA PHE A 206 -10.09 3.29 4.63
C PHE A 206 -9.58 2.27 5.64
N SER A 207 -10.35 1.22 5.96
CA SER A 207 -9.87 0.17 6.87
C SER A 207 -8.58 -0.49 6.35
N ARG A 208 -8.49 -0.78 5.05
CA ARG A 208 -7.28 -1.36 4.44
C ARG A 208 -6.08 -0.41 4.47
N ILE A 209 -6.32 0.89 4.29
CA ILE A 209 -5.28 1.92 4.41
C ILE A 209 -4.80 2.02 5.85
N ARG A 210 -5.72 2.24 6.79
CA ARG A 210 -5.44 2.40 8.22
C ARG A 210 -4.68 1.21 8.77
N ASP A 211 -5.15 -0.01 8.50
CA ASP A 211 -4.52 -1.23 9.01
C ASP A 211 -3.09 -1.38 8.47
N ARG A 212 -2.86 -1.04 7.19
CA ARG A 212 -1.53 -1.09 6.59
C ARG A 212 -0.59 -0.04 7.16
N VAL A 213 -1.02 1.21 7.25
CA VAL A 213 -0.24 2.31 7.84
C VAL A 213 0.09 2.00 9.30
N SER A 214 -0.89 1.54 10.08
CA SER A 214 -0.70 1.12 11.46
C SER A 214 0.32 -0.01 11.59
N THR A 215 0.19 -1.07 10.79
CA THR A 215 1.09 -2.23 10.87
C THR A 215 2.51 -1.85 10.46
N LEU A 216 2.68 -1.07 9.39
CA LEU A 216 4.00 -0.62 8.95
C LEU A 216 4.67 0.26 10.01
N ARG A 217 3.96 1.26 10.55
CA ARG A 217 4.50 2.14 11.59
C ARG A 217 4.87 1.37 12.86
N SER A 218 4.02 0.41 13.26
CA SER A 218 4.24 -0.38 14.46
C SER A 218 5.44 -1.32 14.38
N LEU A 219 5.72 -1.88 13.20
CA LEU A 219 6.78 -2.88 13.04
C LEU A 219 8.12 -2.30 12.59
N TYR A 220 8.09 -1.14 11.93
CA TYR A 220 9.23 -0.60 11.19
C TYR A 220 9.51 0.89 11.46
N GLY A 221 8.65 1.59 12.21
CA GLY A 221 8.77 3.02 12.48
C GLY A 221 8.53 3.36 13.95
N ALA A 222 7.91 4.51 14.21
CA ALA A 222 7.72 5.10 15.54
C ALA A 222 6.71 4.37 16.46
N GLY A 223 6.35 3.12 16.14
CA GLY A 223 5.48 2.29 16.98
C GLY A 223 3.98 2.39 16.63
N PRO A 224 3.09 1.89 17.51
CA PRO A 224 1.65 1.86 17.28
C PRO A 224 1.05 3.27 17.10
N LEU A 225 0.03 3.40 16.26
CA LEU A 225 -0.72 4.65 16.12
C LEU A 225 -1.58 4.87 17.38
N PRO A 226 -1.49 6.04 18.05
CA PRO A 226 -2.33 6.38 19.20
C PRO A 226 -3.71 6.87 18.73
N ILE A 227 -4.49 5.99 18.08
CA ILE A 227 -5.83 6.32 17.56
C ILE A 227 -6.89 5.33 18.04
N GLU A 228 -8.13 5.80 18.18
CA GLU A 228 -9.30 4.97 18.48
C GLU A 228 -9.84 4.30 17.20
N PHE A 229 -9.34 3.09 16.90
CA PHE A 229 -9.64 2.35 15.66
C PHE A 229 -11.14 2.18 15.41
N LYS A 230 -11.91 1.87 16.46
CA LYS A 230 -13.36 1.65 16.36
C LYS A 230 -14.10 2.95 16.03
N ALA A 231 -13.86 4.01 16.80
CA ALA A 231 -14.50 5.30 16.57
C ALA A 231 -14.18 5.88 15.19
N MET A 232 -12.94 5.71 14.72
CA MET A 232 -12.53 6.16 13.39
C MET A 232 -13.22 5.35 12.27
N ALA A 233 -13.44 4.05 12.47
CA ALA A 233 -14.21 3.23 11.52
C ALA A 233 -15.69 3.64 11.47
N GLU A 234 -16.31 3.93 12.61
CA GLU A 234 -17.69 4.41 12.69
C GLU A 234 -17.89 5.73 11.95
N ARG A 235 -16.93 6.66 12.03
CA ARG A 235 -16.95 7.90 11.24
C ARG A 235 -16.78 7.64 9.74
N ALA A 236 -15.93 6.69 9.35
CA ALA A 236 -15.74 6.33 7.95
C ALA A 236 -17.01 5.75 7.30
N GLU A 237 -17.91 5.13 8.07
CA GLU A 237 -19.22 4.67 7.58
C GLU A 237 -20.16 5.81 7.16
N SER A 238 -19.94 7.02 7.67
CA SER A 238 -20.73 8.20 7.29
C SER A 238 -20.37 8.77 5.91
N VAL A 239 -19.21 8.36 5.35
CA VAL A 239 -18.74 8.82 4.05
C VAL A 239 -19.42 8.05 2.94
N GLN A 240 -20.11 8.79 2.07
CA GLN A 240 -20.87 8.25 0.95
C GLN A 240 -20.02 8.21 -0.31
N MET A 241 -20.27 7.21 -1.17
CA MET A 241 -19.69 7.15 -2.50
C MET A 241 -20.68 7.77 -3.49
N MET A 242 -20.23 8.77 -4.23
CA MET A 242 -21.07 9.54 -5.15
C MET A 242 -20.94 9.06 -6.59
N ARG A 243 -19.73 8.62 -6.97
CA ARG A 243 -19.40 8.14 -8.31
C ARG A 243 -18.38 7.02 -8.23
N CYS A 244 -18.47 6.07 -9.15
CA CYS A 244 -17.57 4.92 -9.22
C CYS A 244 -17.43 4.47 -10.68
N ASP A 245 -16.31 4.82 -11.30
CA ASP A 245 -15.98 4.47 -12.68
C ASP A 245 -14.72 3.60 -12.65
N LEU A 246 -14.90 2.28 -12.65
CA LEU A 246 -13.82 1.32 -12.50
C LEU A 246 -13.74 0.35 -13.67
N ASP A 247 -12.51 0.10 -14.10
CA ASP A 247 -12.17 -0.96 -15.05
C ASP A 247 -11.50 -2.11 -14.34
N HIS A 248 -11.93 -3.34 -14.63
CA HIS A 248 -11.31 -4.55 -14.11
C HIS A 248 -10.23 -5.05 -15.06
N ILE A 249 -9.02 -5.17 -14.55
CA ILE A 249 -7.91 -5.81 -15.26
C ILE A 249 -7.87 -7.27 -14.82
N GLU A 250 -8.21 -8.18 -15.73
CA GLU A 250 -7.96 -9.60 -15.53
C GLU A 250 -6.52 -9.92 -15.91
N ALA A 251 -5.72 -10.31 -14.92
CA ALA A 251 -4.38 -10.82 -15.14
C ALA A 251 -4.24 -12.14 -14.40
N GLU A 252 -4.05 -13.24 -15.13
CA GLU A 252 -3.73 -14.53 -14.55
C GLU A 252 -2.22 -14.77 -14.54
N ARG A 253 -1.73 -15.38 -13.46
CA ARG A 253 -0.37 -15.95 -13.45
C ARG A 253 -0.39 -17.36 -12.91
N VAL A 254 0.24 -18.28 -13.64
CA VAL A 254 0.62 -19.60 -13.10
C VAL A 254 1.99 -19.48 -12.41
N SER A 255 2.05 -19.79 -11.12
CA SER A 255 3.30 -19.92 -10.36
C SER A 255 4.13 -21.08 -10.93
N ARG A 256 5.33 -20.79 -11.47
CA ARG A 256 6.24 -21.82 -12.00
C ARG A 256 6.78 -22.79 -10.94
N ARG A 257 6.69 -22.45 -9.65
CA ARG A 257 7.19 -23.28 -8.53
C ARG A 257 6.13 -24.20 -7.92
N THR A 258 4.86 -23.81 -8.01
CA THR A 258 3.75 -24.50 -7.31
C THR A 258 2.57 -24.84 -8.21
N GLY A 259 2.59 -24.44 -9.48
CA GLY A 259 1.47 -24.60 -10.43
C GLY A 259 0.23 -23.75 -10.11
N GLN A 260 0.25 -22.97 -9.01
CA GLN A 260 -0.93 -22.21 -8.57
C GLN A 260 -1.21 -21.00 -9.46
N ARG A 261 -2.46 -20.88 -9.94
CA ARG A 261 -2.99 -19.68 -10.58
C ARG A 261 -3.24 -18.61 -9.52
N HIS A 262 -2.46 -17.53 -9.56
CA HIS A 262 -2.74 -16.33 -8.77
C HIS A 262 -3.47 -15.34 -9.66
N SER A 263 -4.64 -14.87 -9.22
CA SER A 263 -5.22 -13.65 -9.77
C SER A 263 -4.26 -12.50 -9.45
N LEU A 264 -3.65 -11.96 -10.50
CA LEU A 264 -2.95 -10.69 -10.49
C LEU A 264 -3.88 -9.56 -10.94
N GLY A 265 -5.17 -9.82 -11.05
CA GLY A 265 -6.15 -8.81 -11.42
C GLY A 265 -6.39 -7.80 -10.31
N GLY A 266 -7.33 -6.91 -10.59
CA GLY A 266 -7.77 -5.84 -9.69
C GLY A 266 -8.56 -4.81 -10.49
N PHE A 267 -9.04 -3.78 -9.81
CA PHE A 267 -9.65 -2.64 -10.49
C PHE A 267 -8.68 -1.46 -10.56
N ILE A 268 -8.82 -0.67 -11.62
CA ILE A 268 -8.27 0.68 -11.78
C ILE A 268 -9.43 1.64 -12.08
N GLY A 269 -9.18 2.94 -12.05
CA GLY A 269 -10.20 3.95 -12.35
C GLY A 269 -10.42 4.90 -11.19
N VAL A 270 -11.63 5.44 -11.04
CA VAL A 270 -11.92 6.55 -10.15
C VAL A 270 -13.14 6.26 -9.27
N ALA A 271 -13.06 6.66 -8.00
CA ALA A 271 -14.21 6.76 -7.11
C ALA A 271 -14.25 8.14 -6.43
N GLU A 272 -15.44 8.73 -6.31
CA GLU A 272 -15.66 10.01 -5.63
C GLU A 272 -16.45 9.79 -4.35
N TYR A 273 -16.02 10.45 -3.28
CA TYR A 273 -16.59 10.29 -1.94
C TYR A 273 -16.99 11.64 -1.36
N GLU A 274 -18.07 11.66 -0.57
CA GLU A 274 -18.62 12.84 0.10
C GLU A 274 -18.87 12.55 1.59
N GLY A 275 -18.51 13.49 2.47
CA GLY A 275 -18.70 13.36 3.92
C GLY A 275 -17.81 14.31 4.72
N ASP A 276 -17.53 13.98 5.99
CA ASP A 276 -16.45 14.63 6.73
C ASP A 276 -15.12 13.91 6.46
N LEU A 277 -14.30 14.48 5.58
CA LEU A 277 -13.09 13.84 5.06
C LEU A 277 -11.79 14.37 5.66
N ALA A 278 -11.85 15.41 6.49
CA ALA A 278 -10.67 16.11 6.98
C ALA A 278 -9.69 15.19 7.73
N GLU A 279 -10.18 14.23 8.50
CA GLU A 279 -9.33 13.25 9.21
C GLU A 279 -8.78 12.13 8.33
N PHE A 280 -9.41 11.86 7.18
CA PHE A 280 -9.08 10.70 6.35
C PHE A 280 -8.10 11.02 5.23
N VAL A 281 -8.05 12.26 4.75
CA VAL A 281 -7.17 12.63 3.63
C VAL A 281 -5.69 12.45 3.91
N THR A 282 -5.25 12.57 5.17
CA THR A 282 -3.84 12.35 5.54
C THR A 282 -3.45 10.87 5.47
N TYR A 283 -4.42 9.97 5.69
CA TYR A 283 -4.27 8.54 5.46
C TYR A 283 -4.33 8.20 3.97
N LEU A 284 -5.19 8.88 3.18
CA LEU A 284 -5.17 8.76 1.72
C LEU A 284 -3.81 9.20 1.15
N GLU A 285 -3.22 10.26 1.69
CA GLU A 285 -1.88 10.70 1.32
C GLU A 285 -0.83 9.64 1.65
N ALA A 286 -0.84 9.06 2.86
CA ALA A 286 0.03 7.94 3.21
C ALA A 286 -0.19 6.71 2.30
N ALA A 287 -1.42 6.46 1.85
CA ALA A 287 -1.76 5.36 0.95
C ALA A 287 -1.17 5.55 -0.47
N ARG A 288 -0.95 6.78 -0.93
CA ARG A 288 -0.20 7.03 -2.18
C ARG A 288 1.18 6.40 -2.13
N TRP A 289 1.82 6.42 -0.96
CA TRP A 289 3.17 5.88 -0.75
C TRP A 289 3.18 4.40 -0.40
N THR A 290 2.26 3.95 0.43
CA THR A 290 2.20 2.56 0.91
C THR A 290 1.51 1.60 -0.05
N GLY A 291 0.67 2.12 -0.94
CA GLY A 291 -0.31 1.33 -1.70
C GLY A 291 -1.37 0.71 -0.79
N VAL A 292 -2.51 0.32 -1.36
CA VAL A 292 -3.64 -0.28 -0.62
C VAL A 292 -3.98 -1.68 -1.12
N GLY A 293 -4.43 -2.55 -0.21
CA GLY A 293 -4.86 -3.90 -0.58
C GLY A 293 -3.70 -4.88 -0.71
N ARG A 294 -3.78 -5.78 -1.69
CA ARG A 294 -2.84 -6.90 -1.84
C ARG A 294 -1.70 -6.58 -2.80
N GLN A 295 -0.60 -7.33 -2.65
CA GLN A 295 0.53 -7.31 -3.59
C GLN A 295 1.21 -5.93 -3.73
N THR A 296 1.10 -5.08 -2.71
CA THR A 296 1.69 -3.73 -2.67
C THR A 296 3.21 -3.72 -2.82
N VAL A 297 3.90 -4.79 -2.43
CA VAL A 297 5.36 -4.96 -2.67
C VAL A 297 5.73 -4.83 -4.15
N TRP A 298 4.82 -5.21 -5.05
CA TRP A 298 5.00 -5.10 -6.49
C TRP A 298 4.54 -3.74 -7.07
N GLY A 299 4.19 -2.76 -6.23
CA GLY A 299 3.67 -1.47 -6.69
C GLY A 299 2.18 -1.46 -7.01
N LYS A 300 1.46 -2.54 -6.68
CA LYS A 300 -0.01 -2.59 -6.80
C LYS A 300 -0.71 -1.80 -5.71
N GLY A 301 -1.96 -1.44 -5.96
CA GLY A 301 -2.73 -0.64 -5.03
C GLY A 301 -2.28 0.81 -4.96
N GLU A 302 -1.55 1.31 -5.96
CA GLU A 302 -1.20 2.72 -6.03
C GLU A 302 -2.47 3.54 -6.21
N ILE A 303 -2.63 4.54 -5.36
CA ILE A 303 -3.71 5.51 -5.47
C ILE A 303 -3.14 6.91 -5.60
N ALA A 304 -3.90 7.78 -6.27
CA ALA A 304 -3.81 9.22 -6.16
C ALA A 304 -5.14 9.74 -5.60
N TRP A 305 -5.13 10.95 -5.05
CA TRP A 305 -6.36 11.59 -4.60
C TRP A 305 -6.27 13.10 -4.80
N GLU A 306 -7.42 13.72 -4.95
CA GLU A 306 -7.59 15.18 -5.02
C GLU A 306 -8.92 15.56 -4.35
N GLU A 307 -9.02 16.80 -3.87
CA GLU A 307 -10.29 17.40 -3.46
C GLU A 307 -11.01 17.97 -4.67
N ILE A 308 -12.35 17.83 -4.70
CA ILE A 308 -13.21 18.22 -5.84
C ILE A 308 -14.41 19.06 -5.41
#